data_AF-A0A565C6H6-F1
#
_entry.id   AF-A0A565C6H6-F1
#
_cell.length_a   1.000
_cell.length_b   1.000
_cell.length_c   1.000
_cell.angle_alpha   90.00
_cell.angle_beta   90.00
_cell.angle_gamma   90.00
#
_symmetry.space_group_name_H-M   'P 1'
#
loop_
_entity.id
_entity.type
_entity.pdbx_description
1 polymer ?
#
loop_
_entity_poly.entity_id
_entity_poly.type
_entity_poly.pdbx_seq_one_letter_code
_entity_poly.pdbx_strand_id
1 'polypeptide(L)' 'MNVFLEARAQERVPGGLMIALGQCLPDGVSMYETWSTIVKDIIGECLLDNAKSGVTTIEKIELFNLPIYFLNLVN' A
#
# COMPACT_ATOMS: atom_id res chain seq x y z
N MET A 1 6.92 -9.34 1.72
CA MET A 1 7.57 -9.28 3.05
C MET A 1 8.58 -10.39 3.28
N ASN A 2 8.29 -11.64 2.87
CA ASN A 2 9.22 -12.77 2.97
C ASN A 2 10.64 -12.45 2.44
N VAL A 3 10.76 -12.07 1.15
CA VAL A 3 12.07 -11.73 0.53
C VAL A 3 12.85 -10.67 1.31
N PHE A 4 12.16 -9.66 1.86
CA PHE A 4 12.80 -8.63 2.69
C PHE A 4 13.37 -9.22 3.97
N LEU A 5 12.61 -10.06 4.68
CA LEU A 5 13.04 -10.68 5.93
C LEU A 5 14.18 -11.68 5.71
N GLU A 6 14.15 -12.45 4.62
CA GLU A 6 15.23 -13.37 4.25
C GLU A 6 16.54 -12.62 3.98
N ALA A 7 16.51 -11.53 3.22
CA ALA A 7 17.68 -10.69 3.00
C ALA A 7 18.22 -10.10 4.30
N ARG A 8 17.35 -9.56 5.16
CA ARG A 8 17.75 -9.02 6.47
C ARG A 8 18.31 -10.08 7.41
N ALA A 9 17.89 -11.34 7.30
CA ALA A 9 18.44 -12.43 8.10
C ALA A 9 19.90 -12.73 7.73
N GLN A 10 20.26 -12.65 6.45
CA GLN A 10 21.64 -12.87 5.97
C GLN A 10 22.58 -11.72 6.33
N GLU A 11 22.06 -10.48 6.36
CA GLU A 11 22.86 -9.29 6.65
C GLU A 11 23.08 -9.04 8.14
N ARG A 12 22.27 -9.65 9.02
CA ARG A 12 22.32 -9.41 10.46
C ARG A 12 23.36 -10.27 11.15
N VAL A 13 24.10 -9.64 12.06
CA VAL A 13 25.01 -10.33 12.97
C VAL A 13 24.23 -11.20 13.98
N PRO A 14 24.85 -12.26 14.52
CA PRO A 14 24.25 -13.06 15.60
C PRO A 14 23.83 -12.18 16.78
N GLY A 15 22.58 -12.32 17.22
CA GLY A 15 22.01 -11.53 18.33
C GLY A 15 21.56 -10.11 17.96
N GLY A 16 21.72 -9.68 16.71
CA GLY A 16 21.26 -8.36 16.25
C GLY A 16 19.74 -8.17 16.34
N LEU A 17 19.31 -6.94 16.60
CA LEU A 17 17.90 -6.52 16.62
C LEU A 17 17.53 -5.71 15.36
N MET A 18 16.23 -5.65 15.05
CA MET A 18 15.67 -5.00 13.86
C MET A 18 14.27 -4.56 14.21
N ILE A 19 13.97 -3.32 13.86
CA ILE A 19 12.66 -2.71 14.03
C ILE A 19 12.13 -2.46 12.62
N ALA A 20 10.90 -2.90 12.35
CA ALA A 20 10.21 -2.65 11.10
C ALA A 20 8.97 -1.79 11.39
N LEU A 21 8.84 -0.68 10.66
CA LEU A 21 7.70 0.22 10.74
C LEU A 21 7.00 0.22 9.38
N GLY A 22 5.67 0.15 9.40
CA GLY A 22 4.85 0.12 8.19
C GLY A 22 3.40 0.46 8.49
N GLN A 23 2.64 0.76 7.45
CA GLN A 23 1.20 0.97 7.57
C GLN A 23 0.51 -0.40 7.64
N CYS A 24 -0.39 -0.54 8.60
CA CYS A 24 -1.15 -1.77 8.85
C CYS A 24 -2.65 -1.45 8.93
N LEU A 25 -3.49 -2.45 8.68
CA LEU A 25 -4.92 -2.35 8.96
C LEU A 25 -5.14 -2.52 10.47
N PRO A 26 -5.85 -1.58 11.13
CA PRO A 26 -6.23 -1.76 12.52
C PRO A 26 -7.19 -2.94 12.70
N ASP A 27 -7.10 -3.63 13.84
CA ASP A 27 -7.96 -4.76 14.13
C ASP A 27 -9.44 -4.34 14.21
N GLY A 28 -10.31 -5.13 13.60
CA GLY A 28 -11.76 -4.89 13.59
C GLY A 28 -12.22 -3.69 12.77
N VAL A 29 -11.30 -2.98 12.09
CA VAL A 29 -11.63 -1.86 11.20
C VAL A 29 -11.56 -2.33 9.76
N SER A 30 -12.60 -2.05 8.98
CA SER A 30 -12.58 -2.39 7.56
C SER A 30 -11.64 -1.45 6.79
N MET A 31 -10.99 -1.96 5.74
CA MET A 31 -10.08 -1.16 4.93
C MET A 31 -10.74 0.12 4.37
N TYR A 32 -12.03 0.06 3.99
CA TYR A 32 -12.74 1.23 3.47
C TYR A 32 -12.94 2.35 4.49
N GLU A 33 -12.81 2.06 5.79
CA GLU A 33 -12.97 3.03 6.90
C GLU A 33 -11.64 3.71 7.24
N THR A 34 -10.54 3.26 6.62
CA THR A 34 -9.22 3.81 6.89
C THR A 34 -8.94 5.08 6.08
N TRP A 35 -8.16 5.99 6.68
CA TRP A 35 -7.59 7.14 5.99
C TRP A 35 -6.89 6.76 4.68
N SER A 36 -6.22 5.61 4.67
CA SER A 36 -5.53 5.09 3.49
C SER A 36 -6.45 4.88 2.30
N THR A 37 -7.68 4.41 2.51
CA THR A 37 -8.64 4.25 1.41
C THR A 37 -9.17 5.59 0.94
N ILE A 38 -9.46 6.53 1.86
CA ILE A 38 -9.87 7.89 1.49
C ILE A 38 -8.84 8.55 0.56
N VAL A 39 -7.54 8.44 0.89
CA VAL A 39 -6.48 8.99 0.03
C VAL A 39 -6.41 8.29 -1.32
N LYS A 40 -6.59 6.96 -1.37
CA LYS A 40 -6.61 6.20 -2.63
C LYS A 40 -7.78 6.62 -3.52
N ASP A 41 -8.96 6.83 -2.95
CA ASP A 41 -10.16 7.24 -3.67
C ASP A 41 -9.97 8.65 -4.27
N ILE A 42 -9.44 9.59 -3.48
CA ILE A 42 -9.13 10.95 -3.95
C ILE A 42 -8.13 10.92 -5.12
N ILE A 43 -7.09 10.10 -5.03
CA ILE A 43 -6.13 9.92 -6.14
C ILE A 43 -6.84 9.37 -7.37
N GLY A 44 -7.71 8.37 -7.20
CA GLY A 44 -8.50 7.78 -8.27
C GLY A 44 -9.40 8.79 -8.98
N GLU A 45 -10.11 9.63 -8.22
CA GLU A 45 -10.94 10.71 -8.76
C GLU A 45 -10.12 11.73 -9.55
N CYS A 46 -8.99 12.19 -8.98
CA CYS A 46 -8.09 13.12 -9.66
C CYS A 46 -7.53 12.53 -10.97
N LEU A 47 -7.18 11.24 -10.99
CA LEU A 47 -6.72 10.54 -12.17
C LEU A 47 -7.82 10.41 -13.23
N LEU A 48 -9.05 10.17 -12.82
CA LEU A 48 -10.20 10.13 -13.72
C LEU A 48 -10.47 11.51 -14.35
N ASP A 49 -10.33 12.59 -13.59
CA ASP A 49 -10.47 13.94 -14.12
C ASP A 49 -9.34 14.32 -15.10
N ASN A 50 -8.13 13.82 -14.87
CA ASN A 50 -7.04 13.89 -15.86
C ASN A 50 -7.38 13.12 -17.15
N ALA A 51 -8.08 11.98 -17.06
CA ALA A 51 -8.55 11.26 -18.23
C ALA A 51 -9.63 12.04 -19.00
N LYS A 52 -10.62 12.60 -18.29
CA LYS A 52 -11.69 13.42 -18.89
C LYS A 52 -11.17 14.69 -19.56
N SER A 53 -10.10 15.29 -19.03
CA SER A 53 -9.43 16.46 -19.61
C SER A 53 -8.48 16.12 -20.76
N GLY A 54 -8.31 14.85 -21.09
CA GLY A 54 -7.50 14.39 -22.22
C GLY A 54 -6.00 14.24 -21.93
N VAL A 55 -5.57 14.35 -20.67
CA VAL A 55 -4.16 14.14 -20.26
C VAL A 55 -3.77 12.66 -20.33
N THR A 56 -4.73 11.76 -20.11
CA THR A 56 -4.58 10.31 -20.24
C THR A 56 -5.89 9.69 -20.72
N THR A 57 -6.00 8.36 -20.73
CA THR A 57 -7.22 7.64 -21.13
C THR A 57 -7.83 6.90 -19.94
N ILE A 58 -9.15 6.67 -19.98
CA ILE A 58 -9.86 5.95 -18.91
C ILE A 58 -9.32 4.53 -18.77
N GLU A 59 -9.02 3.86 -19.89
CA GLU A 59 -8.50 2.50 -19.90
C GLU A 59 -7.15 2.40 -19.15
N LYS A 60 -6.30 3.43 -19.25
CA LYS A 60 -5.04 3.48 -18.50
C LYS A 60 -5.27 3.64 -17.00
N ILE A 61 -6.31 4.37 -16.59
CA ILE A 61 -6.67 4.52 -15.18
C ILE A 61 -7.26 3.22 -14.64
N GLU A 62 -8.11 2.53 -15.40
CA GLU A 62 -8.69 1.24 -15.00
C GLU A 62 -7.64 0.13 -14.85
N LEU A 63 -6.59 0.14 -15.67
CA LEU A 63 -5.46 -0.79 -15.55
C LEU A 63 -4.50 -0.41 -14.40
N PHE A 64 -4.55 0.82 -13.92
CA PHE A 64 -3.64 1.31 -12.90
C PHE A 64 -4.07 0.85 -11.50
N ASN A 65 -3.14 0.28 -10.76
CA ASN A 65 -3.31 -0.05 -9.35
C ASN A 65 -2.10 0.43 -8.56
N LEU A 66 -2.34 0.99 -7.37
CA LEU A 66 -1.27 1.34 -6.45
C LEU A 66 -0.69 0.05 -5.83
N PRO A 67 0.62 -0.21 -5.94
CA PRO A 67 1.26 -1.42 -5.42
C PRO A 67 1.45 -1.36 -3.90
N ILE A 68 0.37 -1.06 -3.16
CA ILE A 68 0.36 -0.86 -1.72
C ILE A 68 -0.55 -1.89 -1.09
N TYR A 69 0.03 -2.72 -0.24
CA TYR A 69 -0.67 -3.72 0.56
C TYR A 69 -0.59 -3.34 2.05
N PHE A 70 -1.74 -3.35 2.72
CA PHE A 70 -1.85 -3.12 4.16
C PHE A 70 -1.86 -4.46 4.88
N LEU A 71 -0.91 -4.67 5.78
CA LEU A 71 -0.84 -5.89 6.57
C LEU A 71 -1.95 -5.88 7.64
N ASN A 72 -2.72 -6.95 7.75
CA ASN A 72 -3.61 -7.16 8.89
C ASN A 72 -2.78 -7.67 10.07
N LEU A 73 -2.88 -7.04 11.23
CA LEU A 73 -2.18 -7.45 12.45
C LEU A 73 -2.99 -8.49 13.26
N VAL A 74 -3.61 -9.45 12.58
CA VAL A 74 -4.31 -10.53 13.29
C VAL A 74 -3.26 -11.55 13.77
N ASN A 75 -3.18 -11.72 15.09
CA ASN A 75 -2.58 -12.91 15.73
C ASN A 75 -3.55 -14.08 15.71
#